data_AF-A0A1Q9HBE2-F1
#
_entry.id   AF-A0A1Q9HBE2-F1
#
_cell.length_a   1.000
_cell.length_b   1.000
_cell.length_c   1.000
_cell.angle_alpha   90.00
_cell.angle_beta   90.00
_cell.angle_gamma   90.00
#
_symmetry.space_group_name_H-M   'P 1'
#
loop_
_entity.id
_entity.type
_entity.pdbx_description
1 polymer ?
#
loop_
_entity_poly.entity_id
_entity_poly.type
_entity_poly.pdbx_seq_one_letter_code
_entity_poly.pdbx_strand_id
1 'polypeptide(L)'
;MAVAILIVSITFSNVDFDFNWIVKAFLISFFFLALYAINIWGGGDAKIAIVFLPAISESFLILYLLVIGIVGGVVAFCYLIFAYLSEKENKYQIGLPYCVPICISGVTFALASL
;
A
#
# COMPACT_ATOMS: atom_id res chain seq x y z
N MET A 1 14.99 -8.34 -0.28
CA MET A 1 14.80 -7.02 -0.92
C MET A 1 13.84 -6.13 -0.14
N ALA A 2 12.57 -6.52 0.11
CA ALA A 2 11.62 -5.70 0.90
C ALA A 2 12.17 -5.30 2.29
N VAL A 3 12.77 -6.27 3.00
CA VAL A 3 13.43 -6.05 4.31
C VAL A 3 14.57 -5.02 4.23
N ALA A 4 15.39 -5.07 3.18
CA ALA A 4 16.49 -4.13 3.01
C ALA A 4 15.98 -2.70 2.79
N ILE A 5 14.89 -2.53 2.03
CA ILE A 5 14.31 -1.21 1.81
C ILE A 5 13.65 -0.70 3.10
N LEU A 6 12.97 -1.56 3.86
CA LEU A 6 12.41 -1.19 5.16
C LEU A 6 13.50 -0.75 6.17
N ILE A 7 14.64 -1.44 6.22
CA ILE A 7 15.78 -1.02 7.06
C ILE A 7 16.28 0.37 6.67
N VAL A 8 16.45 0.62 5.37
CA VAL A 8 16.85 1.95 4.88
C VAL A 8 15.79 3.00 5.24
N SER A 9 14.50 2.73 5.04
CA SER A 9 13.42 3.65 5.39
C SER A 9 13.38 4.01 6.87
N ILE A 10 13.69 3.08 7.76
CA ILE A 10 13.78 3.35 9.21
C ILE A 10 14.88 4.38 9.50
N THR A 11 16.01 4.34 8.79
CA THR A 11 17.11 5.31 9.03
C THR A 11 16.75 6.76 8.68
N PHE A 12 15.73 6.97 7.85
CA PHE A 12 15.23 8.30 7.47
C PHE A 12 13.93 8.69 8.19
N SER A 13 13.44 7.86 9.11
CA SER A 13 12.20 8.14 9.84
C SER A 13 12.42 9.19 10.92
N ASN A 14 11.47 10.10 11.05
CA ASN A 14 11.37 11.07 12.14
C ASN A 14 10.24 10.71 13.13
N VAL A 15 9.67 9.51 13.04
CA VAL A 15 8.53 9.06 13.85
C VAL A 15 9.05 8.26 15.05
N ASP A 16 8.47 8.51 16.23
CA ASP A 16 8.76 7.72 17.42
C ASP A 16 8.17 6.29 17.31
N PHE A 17 9.03 5.29 17.53
CA PHE A 17 8.65 3.89 17.41
C PHE A 17 8.27 3.28 18.76
N ASP A 18 6.97 3.32 19.08
CA ASP A 18 6.41 2.61 20.23
C ASP A 18 6.18 1.11 19.94
N PHE A 19 6.06 0.31 21.00
CA PHE A 19 5.74 -1.13 20.88
C PHE A 19 4.45 -1.38 20.08
N ASN A 20 3.42 -0.55 20.29
CA ASN A 20 2.16 -0.63 19.53
C ASN A 20 2.37 -0.35 18.04
N TRP A 21 3.23 0.62 17.71
CA TRP A 21 3.57 0.92 16.32
C TRP A 21 4.22 -0.29 15.66
N ILE A 22 5.20 -0.92 16.32
CA ILE A 22 5.91 -2.10 15.79
C ILE A 22 4.93 -3.24 15.49
N VAL A 23 4.03 -3.54 16.44
CA VAL A 23 3.03 -4.60 16.27
C VAL A 23 2.09 -4.29 15.10
N LYS A 24 1.57 -3.05 15.01
CA LYS A 24 0.69 -2.63 13.90
C LYS A 24 1.41 -2.69 12.55
N ALA A 25 2.61 -2.13 12.46
CA ALA A 25 3.41 -2.12 11.24
C ALA A 25 3.77 -3.54 10.77
N PHE A 26 4.07 -4.45 11.71
CA PHE A 26 4.32 -5.85 11.39
C PHE A 26 3.07 -6.55 10.85
N LEU A 27 1.91 -6.38 11.49
CA LEU A 27 0.65 -6.97 11.03
C LEU A 27 0.25 -6.43 9.66
N ILE A 28 0.39 -5.13 9.43
CA ILE A 28 0.10 -4.50 8.13
C ILE A 28 1.07 -4.99 7.05
N SER A 29 2.37 -5.10 7.37
CA SER A 29 3.37 -5.66 6.44
C SER A 29 3.05 -7.10 6.07
N PHE A 30 2.64 -7.92 7.04
CA PHE A 30 2.22 -9.30 6.79
C PHE A 30 0.97 -9.36 5.92
N PHE A 31 -0.02 -8.50 6.18
CA PHE A 31 -1.22 -8.38 5.35
C PHE A 31 -0.86 -8.01 3.89
N PHE A 32 0.05 -7.06 3.69
CA PHE A 32 0.52 -6.68 2.35
C PHE A 32 1.25 -7.80 1.61
N LEU A 33 2.06 -8.58 2.32
CA LEU A 33 2.70 -9.77 1.77
C LEU A 33 1.68 -10.88 1.46
N ALA A 34 0.64 -11.04 2.29
CA ALA A 34 -0.43 -11.99 2.03
C ALA A 34 -1.20 -11.63 0.74
N LEU A 35 -1.54 -10.35 0.52
CA LEU A 35 -2.15 -9.87 -0.73
C LEU A 35 -1.27 -10.16 -1.97
N TYR A 36 0.04 -10.07 -1.81
CA TYR A 36 0.99 -10.43 -2.87
C TYR A 36 1.01 -11.94 -3.11
N ALA A 37 1.00 -12.75 -2.06
CA ALA A 37 0.99 -14.21 -2.16
C ALA A 37 -0.24 -14.76 -2.90
N ILE A 38 -1.39 -14.08 -2.80
CA ILE A 38 -2.63 -14.43 -3.53
C ILE A 38 -2.77 -13.71 -4.87
N ASN A 39 -1.71 -13.06 -5.37
CA ASN A 39 -1.67 -12.37 -6.66
C ASN A 39 -2.74 -11.26 -6.86
N ILE A 40 -3.20 -10.60 -5.79
CA ILE A 40 -4.13 -9.45 -5.91
C ILE A 40 -3.41 -8.22 -6.47
N TRP A 41 -2.13 -8.05 -6.12
CA TRP A 41 -1.31 -6.93 -6.56
C TRP A 41 0.13 -7.36 -6.84
N GLY A 42 0.92 -6.47 -7.46
CA GLY A 42 2.28 -6.78 -7.84
C GLY A 42 3.25 -6.82 -6.65
N GLY A 43 4.37 -7.53 -6.83
CA GLY A 43 5.45 -7.50 -5.83
C GLY A 43 6.09 -6.13 -5.66
N GLY A 44 5.94 -5.23 -6.65
CA GLY A 44 6.28 -3.82 -6.52
C GLY A 44 5.37 -3.08 -5.54
N ASP A 45 4.06 -3.26 -5.67
CA ASP A 45 3.04 -2.61 -4.83
C ASP A 45 3.24 -2.96 -3.35
N ALA A 46 3.43 -4.25 -3.05
CA ALA A 46 3.70 -4.70 -1.68
C ALA A 46 4.97 -4.07 -1.08
N LYS A 47 6.04 -3.95 -1.87
CA LYS A 47 7.30 -3.32 -1.41
C LYS A 47 7.09 -1.84 -1.12
N ILE A 48 6.44 -1.10 -2.03
CA ILE A 48 6.20 0.34 -1.86
C ILE A 48 5.30 0.57 -0.63
N ALA A 49 4.27 -0.26 -0.44
CA ALA A 49 3.37 -0.13 0.70
C ALA A 49 4.09 -0.31 2.05
N ILE A 50 5.02 -1.27 2.12
CA ILE A 50 5.84 -1.52 3.32
C ILE A 50 6.82 -0.37 3.59
N VAL A 51 7.34 0.27 2.53
CA VAL A 51 8.33 1.35 2.62
C VAL A 51 7.76 2.64 3.21
N PHE A 52 6.46 2.87 3.05
CA PHE A 52 5.81 4.03 3.64
C PHE A 52 5.56 3.89 5.15
N LEU A 53 5.52 2.66 5.69
CA LEU A 53 5.18 2.45 7.10
C LEU A 53 6.08 3.24 8.07
N PRO A 54 7.43 3.23 7.96
CA PRO A 54 8.31 3.98 8.86
C PRO A 54 8.09 5.49 8.83
N ALA A 55 7.48 6.05 7.79
CA ALA A 55 7.19 7.48 7.68
C ALA A 55 5.84 7.88 8.28
N ILE A 56 5.03 6.92 8.75
CA ILE A 56 3.66 7.15 9.21
C ILE A 56 3.57 6.88 10.72
N SER A 57 2.98 7.82 11.46
CA SER A 57 2.76 7.68 12.90
C SER A 57 1.70 6.64 13.25
N GLU A 58 1.75 6.15 14.48
CA GLU A 58 0.96 5.03 14.98
C GLU A 58 -0.57 5.22 14.80
N SER A 59 -1.03 6.46 14.95
CA SER A 59 -2.43 6.86 14.84
C SER A 59 -2.96 6.76 13.40
N PHE A 60 -2.08 6.89 12.40
CA PHE A 60 -2.44 6.89 10.98
C PHE A 60 -2.23 5.56 10.28
N LEU A 61 -1.56 4.57 10.89
CA LEU A 61 -1.29 3.27 10.26
C LEU A 61 -2.55 2.53 9.76
N ILE A 62 -3.63 2.57 10.53
CA ILE A 62 -4.91 1.94 10.14
C ILE A 62 -5.60 2.77 9.05
N LEU A 63 -5.55 4.10 9.15
CA LEU A 63 -6.12 5.01 8.16
C LEU A 63 -5.39 4.89 6.81
N TYR A 64 -4.09 4.69 6.83
CA TYR A 64 -3.27 4.37 5.68
C TYR A 64 -3.80 3.13 4.94
N LEU A 65 -3.97 2.02 5.66
CA LEU A 65 -4.56 0.81 5.08
C LEU A 65 -5.97 1.04 4.52
N LEU A 66 -6.81 1.77 5.26
CA LEU A 66 -8.20 2.04 4.89
C LEU A 66 -8.30 2.89 3.62
N VAL A 67 -7.48 3.94 3.49
CA VAL A 67 -7.46 4.80 2.29
C VAL A 67 -6.94 4.03 1.08
N ILE A 68 -5.94 3.15 1.24
CA ILE A 68 -5.52 2.24 0.16
C ILE A 68 -6.70 1.38 -0.30
N GLY A 69 -7.47 0.82 0.64
CA GLY A 69 -8.64 0.00 0.33
C GLY A 69 -9.73 0.77 -0.41
N ILE A 70 -10.07 1.98 0.04
CA ILE A 70 -11.10 2.82 -0.59
C ILE A 70 -10.66 3.27 -1.97
N VAL A 71 -9.48 3.90 -2.09
CA VAL A 71 -8.99 4.43 -3.37
C VAL A 71 -8.69 3.29 -4.34
N GLY A 72 -8.11 2.19 -3.86
CA GLY A 72 -7.88 0.98 -4.64
C GLY A 72 -9.17 0.32 -5.10
N GLY A 73 -10.22 0.31 -4.26
CA GLY A 73 -11.55 -0.16 -4.63
C GLY A 73 -12.17 0.68 -5.74
N VAL A 74 -12.04 2.01 -5.67
CA VAL A 74 -12.49 2.92 -6.75
C VAL A 74 -11.72 2.64 -8.05
N VAL A 75 -10.40 2.48 -8.00
CA VAL A 75 -9.58 2.13 -9.19
C VAL A 75 -10.03 0.80 -9.78
N ALA A 76 -10.20 -0.23 -8.94
CA ALA A 76 -10.66 -1.54 -9.38
C ALA A 76 -12.05 -1.49 -10.01
N PHE A 77 -12.97 -0.73 -9.42
CA PHE A 77 -14.32 -0.55 -9.94
C PHE A 77 -14.34 0.17 -11.30
N CYS A 78 -13.57 1.25 -11.45
CA CYS A 78 -13.41 1.94 -12.73
C CYS A 78 -12.85 1.03 -13.82
N TYR A 79 -11.84 0.22 -13.49
CA TYR A 79 -11.28 -0.78 -14.41
C TYR A 79 -12.30 -1.87 -14.78
N LEU A 80 -13.13 -2.31 -13.83
CA LEU A 80 -14.17 -3.29 -14.09
C LEU A 80 -15.22 -2.73 -15.06
N ILE A 81 -15.69 -1.50 -14.85
CA ILE A 81 -16.61 -0.82 -15.78
C ILE A 81 -15.97 -0.67 -17.16
N PHE A 82 -14.73 -0.21 -17.23
CA PHE A 82 -14.03 -0.04 -18.49
C PHE A 82 -13.88 -1.37 -19.24
N ALA A 83 -13.52 -2.45 -18.55
CA ALA A 83 -13.43 -3.79 -19.11
C ALA A 83 -14.80 -4.32 -19.57
N TYR A 84 -15.88 -3.99 -18.87
CA TYR A 84 -17.23 -4.35 -19.28
C TYR A 84 -17.65 -3.63 -20.58
N LEU A 85 -17.32 -2.35 -20.71
CA LEU A 85 -17.73 -1.51 -21.85
C LEU A 85 -16.85 -1.63 -23.09
N SER A 86 -15.56 -1.98 -22.95
CA SER A 86 -14.63 -2.08 -24.08
C SER A 86 -14.77 -3.41 -24.80
N GLU A 87 -14.73 -3.51 -26.13
CA GLU A 87 -14.88 -4.79 -26.87
C GLU A 87 -13.58 -5.59 -27.08
N LYS A 88 -12.43 -5.08 -26.63
CA LYS A 88 -11.10 -5.69 -26.91
C LYS A 88 -10.88 -7.02 -26.21
N GLU A 89 -10.24 -8.00 -26.84
CA GLU A 89 -10.08 -9.36 -26.28
C GLU A 89 -9.09 -9.49 -25.08
N ASN A 90 -8.26 -8.47 -24.80
CA ASN A 90 -7.19 -8.53 -23.77
C ASN A 90 -7.46 -7.75 -22.46
N LYS A 91 -8.73 -7.59 -22.07
CA LYS A 91 -9.14 -6.69 -20.97
C LYS A 91 -8.65 -7.09 -19.58
N TYR A 92 -8.42 -8.39 -19.36
CA TYR A 92 -8.11 -8.96 -18.04
C TYR A 92 -6.61 -9.21 -17.79
N GLN A 93 -5.76 -8.93 -18.78
CA GLN A 93 -4.30 -9.13 -18.65
C GLN A 93 -3.56 -7.91 -18.11
N ILE A 94 -4.24 -6.76 -18.00
CA ILE A 94 -3.65 -5.53 -17.47
C ILE A 94 -3.79 -5.57 -15.95
N GLY A 95 -2.67 -5.63 -15.24
CA GLY A 95 -2.64 -5.53 -13.78
C GLY A 95 -3.23 -4.21 -13.30
N LEU A 96 -3.91 -4.23 -12.15
CA LEU A 96 -4.45 -3.03 -11.53
C LEU A 96 -3.31 -2.14 -11.00
N PRO A 97 -3.30 -0.82 -11.30
CA PRO A 97 -2.24 0.08 -10.86
C PRO A 97 -2.40 0.48 -9.38
N TYR A 98 -2.29 -0.49 -8.45
CA TYR A 98 -2.43 -0.28 -7.01
C TYR A 98 -1.35 0.66 -6.42
N CYS A 99 -0.23 0.84 -7.12
CA CYS A 99 0.78 1.85 -6.81
C CYS A 99 0.19 3.25 -6.62
N VAL A 100 -0.82 3.65 -7.41
CA VAL A 100 -1.44 4.98 -7.29
C VAL A 100 -2.16 5.16 -5.93
N PRO A 101 -3.11 4.30 -5.54
CA PRO A 101 -3.69 4.31 -4.18
C PRO A 101 -2.66 4.30 -3.05
N ILE A 102 -1.60 3.49 -3.19
CA ILE A 102 -0.55 3.36 -2.17
C ILE A 102 0.23 4.66 -2.02
N CYS A 103 0.64 5.28 -3.12
CA CYS A 103 1.38 6.54 -3.11
C CYS A 103 0.52 7.69 -2.58
N ILE A 104 -0.75 7.78 -2.99
CA ILE A 104 -1.68 8.80 -2.47
C ILE A 104 -1.79 8.66 -0.95
N SER A 105 -2.12 7.47 -0.46
CA SER A 105 -2.27 7.23 0.97
C SER A 105 -0.96 7.45 1.74
N GLY A 106 0.15 6.93 1.21
CA GLY A 106 1.46 6.97 1.86
C GLY A 106 1.99 8.40 2.00
N VAL A 107 1.90 9.21 0.95
CA VAL A 107 2.32 10.62 1.00
C VAL A 107 1.41 11.43 1.92
N THR A 108 0.08 11.24 1.85
CA THR A 108 -0.86 11.98 2.70
C THR A 108 -0.59 11.74 4.19
N PHE A 109 -0.41 10.49 4.61
CA PHE A 109 -0.20 10.19 6.02
C PHE A 109 1.23 10.38 6.49
N ALA A 110 2.23 10.26 5.61
CA ALA A 110 3.59 10.66 5.95
C ALA A 110 3.69 12.16 6.22
N LEU A 111 3.03 13.00 5.39
CA LEU A 111 2.94 14.44 5.64
C LEU A 111 2.14 14.79 6.89
N ALA A 112 1.08 14.03 7.19
CA ALA A 112 0.30 14.22 8.41
C ALA A 112 1.03 13.78 9.70
N SER A 113 2.14 13.02 9.57
CA SER A 113 2.95 12.51 10.68
C SER A 113 4.18 13.37 11.00
N LEU A 114 4.39 14.45 10.24
CA LEU A 114 5.43 15.46 10.42
C LEU A 114 4.96 16.54 11.40
#